data_AF-A0A452FW81-F1
#
_entry.id   AF-A0A452FW81-F1
#
_cell.length_a   1.000
_cell.length_b   1.000
_cell.length_c   1.000
_cell.angle_alpha   90.00
_cell.angle_beta   90.00
_cell.angle_gamma   90.00
#
_symmetry.space_group_name_H-M   'P 1'
#
loop_
_entity.id
_entity.type
_entity.pdbx_description
1 polymer ?
#
loop_
_entity_poly.entity_id
_entity_poly.type
_entity_poly.pdbx_seq_one_letter_code
_entity_poly.pdbx_strand_id
1 'polypeptide(L)'
;MPPGRSQQPRLSLENSAACGTSVLQDSKVVRVLDQFQVVPLQFSKDLDAHNPNTPEWREDVGLVVSRLLSKETSIPEELMVTVVKPGLPTLADLHVLLPTRKRSLTSDKVPPAATGVGGSGPFYRRGKRGSVRPLPGSTVQ
;
A
#
# COMPACT_ATOMS: atom_id res chain seq x y z
N MET A 1 -26.93 -1.19 -4.55
CA MET A 1 -25.55 -0.65 -4.45
C MET A 1 -24.58 -1.82 -4.39
N PRO A 2 -23.64 -1.99 -5.33
CA PRO A 2 -22.66 -3.07 -5.26
C PRO A 2 -21.57 -2.72 -4.23
N PRO A 3 -21.09 -3.68 -3.43
CA PRO A 3 -20.11 -3.42 -2.38
C PRO A 3 -18.67 -3.44 -2.95
N GLY A 4 -17.82 -2.52 -2.49
CA GLY A 4 -16.38 -2.80 -2.36
C GLY A 4 -15.42 -2.37 -3.46
N ARG A 5 -15.76 -1.43 -4.36
CA ARG A 5 -14.72 -0.74 -5.14
C ARG A 5 -13.98 0.21 -4.21
N SER A 6 -12.71 -0.09 -3.90
CA SER A 6 -11.80 0.92 -3.36
C SER A 6 -11.66 2.02 -4.42
N GLN A 7 -12.51 3.04 -4.34
CA GLN A 7 -12.36 4.22 -5.19
C GLN A 7 -11.03 4.85 -4.81
N GLN A 8 -10.09 4.84 -5.75
CA GLN A 8 -8.84 5.54 -5.54
C GLN A 8 -9.12 7.03 -5.30
N PRO A 9 -8.35 7.68 -4.43
CA PRO A 9 -8.53 9.10 -4.19
C PRO A 9 -8.43 9.86 -5.50
N ARG A 10 -9.41 10.75 -5.74
CA ARG A 10 -9.41 11.69 -6.85
C ARG A 10 -9.24 13.09 -6.29
N LEU A 11 -8.33 13.85 -6.88
CA LEU A 11 -8.10 15.25 -6.54
C LEU A 11 -8.55 16.11 -7.70
N SER A 12 -9.33 17.15 -7.41
CA SER A 12 -9.68 18.19 -8.38
C SER A 12 -8.64 19.30 -8.29
N LEU A 13 -7.90 19.53 -9.36
CA LEU A 13 -7.03 20.69 -9.52
C LEU A 13 -7.78 21.75 -10.29
N GLU A 14 -7.60 23.01 -9.88
CA GLU A 14 -8.16 24.18 -10.55
C GLU A 14 -7.01 25.13 -10.85
N ASN A 15 -6.98 25.66 -12.07
CA ASN A 15 -6.02 26.64 -12.51
C ASN A 15 -6.78 27.82 -13.12
N SER A 16 -6.40 29.05 -12.76
CA SER A 16 -7.01 30.26 -13.34
C SER A 16 -5.92 31.22 -13.79
N ALA A 17 -6.11 31.82 -14.96
CA ALA A 17 -5.24 32.83 -15.53
C ALA A 17 -6.07 34.05 -15.90
N ALA A 18 -5.62 35.24 -15.51
CA ALA A 18 -6.29 36.50 -15.79
C ALA A 18 -5.38 37.42 -16.60
N CYS A 19 -5.91 38.08 -17.63
CA CYS A 19 -5.23 39.11 -18.41
C CYS A 19 -6.22 40.23 -18.75
N GLY A 20 -6.02 41.41 -18.17
CA GLY A 20 -6.97 42.52 -18.27
C GLY A 20 -8.32 42.17 -17.67
N THR A 21 -9.38 42.18 -18.49
CA THR A 21 -10.74 41.78 -18.10
C THR A 21 -11.08 40.32 -18.44
N SER A 22 -10.14 39.59 -19.05
CA SER A 22 -10.34 38.20 -19.46
C SER A 22 -9.82 37.24 -18.39
N VAL A 23 -10.61 36.24 -18.04
CA VAL A 23 -10.23 35.15 -17.14
C VAL A 23 -10.43 33.82 -17.84
N LEU A 24 -9.39 32.99 -17.85
CA LEU A 24 -9.43 31.60 -18.28
C LEU A 24 -9.35 30.73 -17.04
N GLN A 25 -10.22 29.72 -16.96
CA GLN A 25 -10.19 28.71 -15.91
C GLN A 25 -10.08 27.32 -16.54
N ASP A 26 -9.25 26.49 -15.93
CA ASP A 26 -9.08 25.08 -16.29
C ASP A 26 -9.22 24.24 -15.01
N SER A 27 -9.81 23.06 -15.14
CA SER A 27 -9.95 22.12 -14.04
C SER A 27 -9.61 20.71 -14.50
N LYS A 28 -8.82 20.00 -13.69
CA LYS A 28 -8.39 18.64 -13.99
C LYS A 28 -8.56 17.74 -12.79
N VAL A 29 -9.23 16.60 -12.99
CA VAL A 29 -9.31 15.56 -11.98
C VAL A 29 -8.17 14.57 -12.17
N VAL A 30 -7.33 14.40 -11.15
CA VAL A 30 -6.23 13.44 -11.15
C VAL A 30 -6.52 12.30 -10.18
N ARG A 31 -6.02 11.11 -10.51
CA ARG A 31 -6.06 9.94 -9.63
C ARG A 31 -4.78 9.88 -8.81
N VAL A 32 -4.92 9.56 -7.54
CA VAL A 32 -3.79 9.27 -6.65
C VAL A 32 -3.66 7.77 -6.49
N LEU A 33 -2.50 7.25 -6.88
CA LEU A 33 -2.15 5.83 -6.74
C LEU A 33 -1.29 5.66 -5.50
N ASP A 34 -1.54 4.62 -4.70
CA ASP A 34 -0.75 4.28 -3.50
C ASP A 34 0.27 3.18 -3.81
N GLN A 35 -0.21 2.00 -4.21
CA GLN A 35 0.63 0.83 -4.48
C GLN A 35 0.71 0.54 -5.97
N PHE A 36 1.83 0.91 -6.57
CA PHE A 36 2.11 0.65 -7.98
C PHE A 36 3.60 0.42 -8.22
N GLN A 37 3.90 -0.24 -9.33
CA GLN A 37 5.25 -0.33 -9.90
C GLN A 37 5.32 0.52 -11.16
N VAL A 38 6.47 1.16 -11.38
CA VAL A 38 6.73 1.95 -12.58
C VAL A 38 7.68 1.19 -13.49
N VAL A 39 7.30 1.05 -14.75
CA VAL A 39 8.12 0.46 -15.80
C VAL A 39 8.36 1.53 -16.88
N PRO A 40 9.60 1.97 -17.12
CA PRO A 40 9.90 2.90 -18.19
C PRO A 40 9.73 2.22 -19.55
N LEU A 41 9.06 2.92 -20.47
CA LEU A 41 8.85 2.50 -21.86
C LEU A 41 9.58 3.47 -22.80
N GLN A 42 10.24 2.90 -23.79
CA GLN A 42 10.88 3.63 -24.88
C GLN A 42 10.18 3.27 -26.18
N PHE A 43 9.91 4.29 -27.00
CA PHE A 43 9.34 4.10 -28.34
C PHE A 43 10.43 4.16 -29.41
N SER A 44 10.07 3.74 -30.62
CA SER A 44 10.94 3.95 -31.78
C SER A 44 11.11 5.45 -32.05
N LYS A 45 12.28 5.83 -32.57
CA LYS A 45 12.55 7.21 -32.99
C LYS A 45 11.60 7.70 -34.07
N ASP A 46 11.06 6.79 -34.89
CA ASP A 46 10.09 7.14 -35.94
C ASP A 46 8.80 7.73 -35.37
N LEU A 47 8.41 7.35 -34.15
CA LEU A 47 7.24 7.93 -33.49
C LEU A 47 7.44 9.42 -33.18
N ASP A 48 8.68 9.86 -32.94
CA ASP A 48 8.99 11.26 -32.64
C ASP A 48 8.61 12.19 -33.81
N ALA A 49 8.76 11.72 -35.05
CA ALA A 49 8.38 12.49 -36.25
C ALA A 49 6.86 12.71 -36.36
N HIS A 50 6.06 11.92 -35.65
CA HIS A 50 4.60 11.97 -35.65
C HIS A 50 4.00 12.44 -34.33
N ASN A 51 4.83 12.88 -33.37
CA ASN A 51 4.38 13.35 -32.06
C ASN A 51 4.05 14.86 -32.12
N PRO A 52 2.75 15.26 -32.12
CA PRO A 52 2.36 16.68 -32.20
C PRO A 52 2.55 17.43 -30.87
N ASN A 53 3.02 16.75 -29.82
CA ASN A 53 3.16 17.28 -28.46
C ASN A 53 1.85 17.80 -27.81
N THR A 54 0.69 17.37 -28.31
CA THR A 54 -0.62 17.68 -27.70
C THR A 54 -1.00 16.66 -26.62
N PRO A 55 -1.70 17.07 -25.55
CA PRO A 55 -2.10 16.17 -24.47
C PRO A 55 -3.09 15.08 -24.93
N GLU A 56 -4.00 15.39 -25.84
CA GLU A 56 -5.01 14.45 -26.35
C GLU A 56 -4.35 13.26 -27.05
N TRP A 57 -3.32 13.54 -27.87
CA TRP A 57 -2.54 12.50 -28.52
C TRP A 57 -1.83 11.59 -27.51
N ARG A 58 -1.27 12.18 -26.44
CA ARG A 58 -0.60 11.41 -25.38
C ARG A 58 -1.58 10.51 -24.62
N GLU A 59 -2.79 11.00 -24.37
CA GLU A 59 -3.86 10.23 -23.74
C GLU A 59 -4.28 9.04 -24.62
N ASP A 60 -4.50 9.27 -25.91
CA ASP A 60 -4.86 8.21 -26.86
C ASP A 60 -3.76 7.15 -27.00
N VAL A 61 -2.50 7.56 -27.15
CA VAL A 61 -1.36 6.63 -27.19
C VAL A 61 -1.26 5.83 -25.90
N GLY A 62 -1.43 6.48 -24.74
CA GLY A 62 -1.42 5.81 -23.44
C GLY A 62 -2.51 4.75 -23.31
N LEU A 63 -3.73 5.02 -23.82
CA LEU A 63 -4.83 4.06 -23.85
C LEU A 63 -4.52 2.87 -24.76
N VAL A 64 -4.03 3.12 -25.98
CA VAL A 64 -3.67 2.05 -26.93
C VAL A 64 -2.60 1.14 -26.36
N VAL A 65 -1.53 1.71 -25.78
CA VAL A 65 -0.45 0.92 -25.18
C VAL A 65 -0.95 0.10 -24.00
N SER A 66 -1.74 0.69 -23.10
CA SER A 66 -2.29 -0.03 -21.93
C SER A 66 -3.19 -1.19 -22.37
N ARG A 67 -4.03 -0.98 -23.38
CA ARG A 67 -4.92 -2.00 -23.94
C ARG A 67 -4.16 -3.14 -24.62
N LEU A 68 -3.10 -2.83 -25.38
CA LEU A 68 -2.28 -3.85 -26.03
C LEU A 68 -1.52 -4.69 -25.01
N LEU A 69 -0.90 -4.05 -24.01
CA LEU A 69 -0.19 -4.75 -22.95
C LEU A 69 -1.11 -5.60 -22.08
N SER A 70 -2.34 -5.15 -21.82
CA SER A 70 -3.34 -5.94 -21.09
C SER A 70 -3.65 -7.26 -21.80
N LYS A 71 -3.79 -7.24 -23.13
CA LYS A 71 -4.02 -8.43 -23.94
C LYS A 71 -2.84 -9.40 -23.90
N GLU A 72 -1.62 -8.88 -24.01
CA GLU A 72 -0.41 -9.70 -24.09
C GLU A 72 -0.02 -10.30 -22.74
N THR A 73 -0.20 -9.55 -21.65
CA THR A 73 0.25 -9.96 -20.30
C THR A 73 -0.84 -10.63 -19.47
N SER A 74 -2.09 -10.64 -19.94
CA SER A 74 -3.27 -11.05 -19.16
C SER A 74 -3.47 -10.26 -17.86
N ILE A 75 -2.85 -9.09 -17.72
CA ILE A 75 -3.10 -8.15 -16.62
C ILE A 75 -4.31 -7.29 -16.99
N PRO A 76 -5.29 -7.08 -16.09
CA PRO A 76 -6.43 -6.23 -16.36
C PRO A 76 -6.03 -4.78 -16.72
N GLU A 77 -6.61 -4.24 -17.79
CA GLU A 77 -6.35 -2.86 -18.27
C GLU A 77 -6.61 -1.81 -17.16
N GLU A 78 -7.58 -2.05 -16.28
CA GLU A 78 -7.88 -1.16 -15.14
C GLU A 78 -6.73 -1.02 -14.12
N LEU A 79 -5.79 -1.98 -14.13
CA LEU A 79 -4.58 -1.98 -13.30
C LEU A 79 -3.36 -1.44 -14.04
N MET A 80 -3.52 -0.95 -15.27
CA MET A 80 -2.43 -0.43 -16.08
C MET A 80 -2.71 1.03 -16.45
N VAL A 81 -1.74 1.91 -16.19
CA VAL A 81 -1.84 3.32 -16.58
C VAL A 81 -0.54 3.72 -17.27
N THR A 82 -0.61 3.89 -18.59
CA THR A 82 0.50 4.42 -19.37
C THR A 82 0.46 5.93 -19.41
N VAL A 83 1.55 6.58 -19.02
CA VAL A 83 1.71 8.04 -19.06
C VAL A 83 2.81 8.38 -20.05
N VAL A 84 2.43 8.94 -21.20
CA VAL A 84 3.38 9.47 -22.18
C VAL A 84 3.86 10.84 -21.69
N LYS A 85 5.17 11.05 -21.65
CA LYS A 85 5.80 12.29 -21.20
C LYS A 85 5.68 13.37 -22.29
N PRO A 86 5.55 14.65 -21.94
CA PRO A 86 5.62 15.74 -22.91
C PRO A 86 7.04 15.89 -23.46
N GLY A 87 7.15 16.37 -24.71
CA GLY A 87 8.42 16.62 -25.38
C GLY A 87 8.98 15.40 -26.14
N LEU A 88 10.27 15.52 -26.51
CA LEU A 88 11.03 14.51 -27.25
C LEU A 88 12.33 14.15 -26.51
N PRO A 89 12.87 12.92 -26.66
CA PRO A 89 12.26 11.79 -27.38
C PRO A 89 10.96 11.31 -26.71
N THR A 90 10.11 10.62 -27.45
CA THR A 90 8.84 10.10 -26.93
C THR A 90 9.13 8.99 -25.93
N LEU A 91 8.88 9.29 -24.65
CA LEU A 91 9.06 8.38 -23.53
C LEU A 91 7.73 8.18 -22.79
N ALA A 92 7.53 7.02 -22.18
CA ALA A 92 6.38 6.80 -21.31
C ALA A 92 6.76 6.03 -20.05
N ASP A 93 5.94 6.17 -19.03
CA ASP A 93 5.99 5.35 -17.82
C ASP A 93 4.70 4.53 -17.73
N LEU A 94 4.84 3.22 -17.63
CA LEU A 94 3.74 2.31 -17.33
C LEU A 94 3.64 2.11 -15.82
N HIS A 95 2.50 2.48 -15.25
CA HIS A 95 2.19 2.26 -13.85
C HIS A 95 1.31 1.01 -13.73
N VAL A 96 1.83 -0.03 -13.11
CA VAL A 96 1.07 -1.27 -12.84
C VAL A 96 0.63 -1.27 -11.38
N LEU A 97 -0.68 -1.26 -11.17
CA LEU A 97 -1.29 -1.19 -9.85
C LEU A 97 -1.27 -2.56 -9.17
N LEU A 98 -0.84 -2.58 -7.92
CA LEU A 98 -0.82 -3.79 -7.10
C LEU A 98 -2.16 -3.90 -6.35
N PRO A 99 -2.81 -5.08 -6.33
CA PRO A 99 -4.00 -5.27 -5.53
C PRO A 99 -3.71 -4.99 -4.06
N THR A 100 -4.37 -3.98 -3.49
CA THR A 100 -4.21 -3.64 -2.08
C THR A 100 -4.72 -4.79 -1.23
N ARG A 101 -3.83 -5.50 -0.51
CA ARG A 101 -4.26 -6.40 0.56
C ARG A 101 -4.92 -5.51 1.62
N LYS A 102 -6.21 -5.73 1.89
CA LYS A 102 -6.90 -5.14 3.04
C LYS A 102 -6.09 -5.51 4.29
N ARG A 103 -5.32 -4.59 4.85
CA ARG A 103 -4.80 -4.76 6.21
C ARG A 103 -6.01 -4.68 7.12
N SER A 104 -6.56 -5.83 7.48
CA SER A 104 -7.39 -5.92 8.66
C SER A 104 -6.50 -5.48 9.83
N LEU A 105 -6.68 -4.25 10.29
CA LEU A 105 -6.24 -3.85 11.61
C LEU A 105 -7.12 -4.61 12.61
N THR A 106 -6.91 -5.92 12.74
CA THR A 106 -7.26 -6.61 13.98
C THR A 106 -6.24 -6.10 14.98
N SER A 107 -6.61 -5.04 15.68
CA SER A 107 -5.92 -4.60 16.88
C SER A 107 -5.83 -5.83 17.78
N ASP A 108 -4.65 -6.45 17.80
CA ASP A 108 -4.36 -7.60 18.62
C ASP A 108 -4.56 -7.13 20.06
N LYS A 109 -5.60 -7.66 20.70
CA LYS A 109 -5.97 -7.34 22.07
C LYS A 109 -4.86 -7.88 22.96
N VAL A 110 -3.88 -7.04 23.29
CA VAL A 110 -2.87 -7.32 24.32
C VAL A 110 -3.62 -7.61 25.64
N PRO A 111 -3.53 -8.82 26.22
CA PRO A 111 -4.11 -9.08 27.53
C PRO A 111 -3.29 -8.38 28.62
N PRO A 112 -3.90 -7.95 29.74
CA PRO A 112 -3.22 -7.15 30.74
C PRO A 112 -2.20 -7.99 31.52
N ALA A 113 -0.93 -7.58 31.46
CA ALA A 113 0.09 -8.07 32.37
C ALA A 113 -0.13 -7.43 33.75
N ALA A 114 -0.60 -8.24 34.70
CA ALA A 114 -0.66 -7.87 36.11
C ALA A 114 0.76 -7.65 36.63
N THR A 115 1.10 -6.39 36.93
CA THR A 115 2.37 -6.02 37.58
C THR A 115 2.10 -5.94 39.09
N GLY A 116 2.34 -7.05 39.80
CA GLY A 116 2.46 -7.06 41.25
C GLY A 116 3.91 -6.79 41.64
N VAL A 117 4.18 -5.65 42.28
CA VAL A 117 5.47 -5.32 42.90
C VAL A 117 5.32 -5.41 44.41
N GLY A 118 6.19 -6.20 45.04
CA GLY A 118 6.53 -6.03 46.46
C GLY A 118 6.43 -7.30 47.28
N GLY A 119 7.56 -7.81 47.76
CA GLY A 119 7.59 -8.75 48.89
C GLY A 119 8.70 -9.78 48.86
N SER A 120 9.78 -9.46 49.56
CA SER A 120 10.97 -10.26 49.87
C SER A 120 10.73 -11.66 50.50
N GLY A 121 11.34 -12.68 49.89
CA GLY A 121 11.94 -13.89 50.52
C GLY A 121 11.03 -15.08 50.87
N PRO A 122 11.58 -16.28 51.20
CA PRO A 122 12.85 -16.90 50.82
C PRO A 122 12.67 -18.23 50.05
N PHE A 123 13.79 -18.69 49.49
CA PHE A 123 14.02 -19.94 48.76
C PHE A 123 13.47 -21.22 49.44
N TYR A 124 12.81 -22.07 48.65
CA TYR A 124 12.58 -23.49 48.90
C TYR A 124 12.70 -24.22 47.54
N ARG A 125 13.22 -25.43 47.35
CA ARG A 125 13.83 -26.48 48.18
C ARG A 125 14.41 -27.49 47.18
N ARG A 126 15.64 -28.01 47.36
CA ARG A 126 15.98 -29.36 46.85
C ARG A 126 17.29 -29.89 47.45
N GLY A 127 17.22 -30.99 48.22
CA GLY A 127 18.41 -31.73 48.66
C GLY A 127 18.08 -32.80 49.70
N LYS A 128 18.29 -34.07 49.35
CA LYS A 128 18.01 -35.29 50.15
C LYS A 128 19.07 -35.56 51.24
N ARG A 129 18.61 -36.14 52.37
CA ARG A 129 19.19 -37.26 53.19
C ARG A 129 19.34 -36.97 54.69
N GLY A 130 18.99 -38.00 55.51
CA GLY A 130 19.18 -38.09 56.97
C GLY A 130 17.84 -38.03 57.73
N SER A 131 17.13 -39.15 57.93
CA SER A 131 17.22 -40.08 59.07
C SER A 131 17.32 -39.40 60.44
N VAL A 132 16.28 -39.54 61.26
CA VAL A 132 16.25 -40.19 62.59
C VAL A 132 14.93 -39.80 63.27
N ARG A 133 14.15 -40.80 63.68
CA ARG A 133 12.89 -40.66 64.43
C ARG A 133 13.18 -40.36 65.91
N PRO A 134 12.30 -39.63 66.61
CA PRO A 134 12.12 -39.82 68.05
C PRO A 134 10.73 -40.41 68.35
N LEU A 135 10.72 -41.47 69.16
CA LEU A 135 9.53 -42.00 69.83
C LEU A 135 9.19 -41.10 71.03
N PRO A 136 7.90 -40.98 71.38
CA PRO A 136 7.51 -41.40 72.72
C PRO A 136 6.23 -42.24 72.72
N GLY A 137 6.27 -43.37 73.43
CA GLY A 137 5.08 -44.05 73.95
C GLY A 137 4.42 -43.21 75.05
N SER A 138 3.31 -43.58 75.66
CA SER A 138 2.37 -44.68 75.52
C SER A 138 1.11 -44.17 76.21
N THR A 139 -0.06 -44.51 75.70
CA THR A 139 -1.21 -44.76 76.58
C THR A 139 -1.86 -46.03 76.07
N VAL A 140 -1.55 -47.09 76.80
CA VAL A 140 -2.33 -48.33 76.87
C VAL A 140 -3.66 -47.99 77.54
N GLN A 141 -4.70 -48.80 77.24
CA GLN A 141 -5.99 -48.82 77.92
C GLN A 141 -5.96 -48.47 79.41
#